data_AF-A0A7C3K0R8-F1
#
_entry.id   AF-A0A7C3K0R8-F1
#
_cell.length_a   1.000
_cell.length_b   1.000
_cell.length_c   1.000
_cell.angle_alpha   90.00
_cell.angle_beta   90.00
_cell.angle_gamma   90.00
#
_symmetry.space_group_name_H-M   'P 1'
#
loop_
_entity.id
_entity.type
_entity.pdbx_description
1 polymer ?
#
loop_
_entity_poly.entity_id
_entity_poly.type
_entity_poly.pdbx_seq_one_letter_code
_entity_poly.pdbx_strand_id
1 'polypeptide(L)'
;MEAAVTSIDQNIAEGKGRQYRKEFIQFLYIAEGSLFEVLTLTKIFMRRRLLKEQEAAEIRKKAEVIDRKLHGLINSLRNRSKN
;
A
#
# COMPACT_ATOMS: atom_id res chain seq x y z
N MET A 1 -11.43 1.20 -8.09
CA MET A 1 -10.00 1.62 -8.07
C MET A 1 -9.82 2.75 -7.09
N GLU A 2 -10.63 3.81 -7.14
CA GLU A 2 -10.58 4.94 -6.20
C GLU A 2 -10.53 4.49 -4.73
N ALA A 3 -11.50 3.68 -4.29
CA ALA A 3 -11.53 3.18 -2.91
C ALA A 3 -10.26 2.43 -2.49
N ALA A 4 -9.68 1.60 -3.36
CA ALA A 4 -8.45 0.86 -3.06
C ALA A 4 -7.24 1.80 -2.96
N VAL A 5 -7.16 2.82 -3.83
CA VAL A 5 -6.08 3.83 -3.79
C VAL A 5 -6.18 4.66 -2.50
N THR A 6 -7.36 5.17 -2.16
CA THR A 6 -7.55 5.98 -0.95
C THR A 6 -7.38 5.16 0.33
N SER A 7 -7.73 3.87 0.31
CA SER A 7 -7.59 2.96 1.45
C SER A 7 -6.15 2.82 1.93
N ILE A 8 -5.15 2.96 1.03
CA ILE A 8 -3.73 2.93 1.41
C ILE A 8 -3.44 4.05 2.42
N ASP A 9 -3.76 5.29 2.07
CA ASP A 9 -3.51 6.46 2.91
C ASP A 9 -4.41 6.46 4.16
N GLN A 10 -5.67 6.04 4.03
CA GLN A 10 -6.61 5.91 5.15
C GLN A 10 -6.08 4.95 6.22
N ASN A 11 -5.59 3.78 5.83
CA ASN A 11 -5.05 2.80 6.79
C ASN A 11 -3.74 3.29 7.42
N ILE A 12 -2.87 3.98 6.68
CA ILE A 12 -1.65 4.59 7.25
C ILE A 12 -2.03 5.63 8.32
N ALA A 13 -2.97 6.53 8.00
CA ALA A 13 -3.42 7.58 8.92
C ALA A 13 -4.12 7.00 10.15
N GLU A 14 -5.03 6.04 9.96
CA GLU A 14 -5.75 5.39 11.06
C GLU A 14 -4.79 4.64 11.98
N GLY A 15 -3.88 3.84 11.40
CA GLY A 15 -2.86 3.12 12.15
C GLY A 15 -1.96 4.04 12.95
N LYS A 16 -1.59 5.19 12.39
CA LYS A 16 -0.78 6.20 13.07
C LYS A 16 -1.50 6.82 14.28
N GLY A 17 -2.83 6.87 14.26
CA GLY A 17 -3.68 7.32 15.36
C GLY A 17 -3.91 6.29 16.46
N ARG A 18 -3.47 5.03 16.29
CA ARG A 18 -3.61 3.98 17.31
C ARG A 18 -2.62 4.16 18.46
N GLN A 19 -2.99 3.63 19.63
CA GLN A 19 -2.21 3.77 20.86
C GLN A 19 -0.91 2.97 20.81
N TYR A 20 -0.98 1.73 20.30
CA TYR A 20 0.16 0.82 20.35
C TYR A 20 0.82 0.66 18.99
N ARG A 21 2.16 0.55 19.01
CA ARG A 21 2.97 0.34 17.81
C ARG A 21 2.58 -0.94 17.04
N LYS A 22 2.20 -1.99 17.75
CA LYS A 22 1.76 -3.26 17.15
C LYS A 22 0.51 -3.06 16.28
N GLU A 23 -0.43 -2.23 16.72
CA GLU A 23 -1.60 -1.85 15.94
C GLU A 23 -1.20 -1.06 14.71
N PHE A 24 -0.30 -0.07 14.85
CA PHE A 24 0.17 0.68 13.69
C PHE A 24 0.78 -0.25 12.62
N ILE A 25 1.61 -1.22 13.03
CA ILE A 25 2.17 -2.22 12.10
C ILE A 25 1.07 -3.03 11.41
N GLN A 26 0.02 -3.44 12.14
CA GLN A 26 -1.12 -4.15 11.55
C GLN A 26 -1.81 -3.31 10.47
N PHE A 27 -2.06 -2.03 10.74
CA PHE A 27 -2.66 -1.11 9.77
C PHE A 27 -1.78 -0.86 8.54
N LEU A 28 -0.45 -0.83 8.70
CA LEU A 28 0.47 -0.76 7.55
C LEU A 28 0.37 -2.00 6.64
N TYR A 29 0.11 -3.19 7.21
CA TYR A 29 -0.17 -4.38 6.41
C TYR A 29 -1.52 -4.32 5.70
N ILE A 30 -2.54 -3.68 6.29
CA ILE A 30 -3.81 -3.44 5.60
C ILE A 30 -3.60 -2.48 4.42
N ALA A 31 -2.82 -1.42 4.61
CA ALA A 31 -2.44 -0.49 3.54
C ALA A 31 -1.69 -1.20 2.39
N GLU A 32 -0.78 -2.12 2.71
CA GLU A 32 -0.10 -2.97 1.73
C GLU A 32 -1.07 -3.90 0.98
N GLY A 33 -2.05 -4.47 1.69
CA GLY A 33 -3.15 -5.22 1.06
C GLY A 33 -3.90 -4.40 0.03
N SER A 34 -4.31 -3.17 0.38
CA SER A 34 -4.96 -2.24 -0.55
C SER A 34 -4.07 -1.85 -1.74
N LEU A 35 -2.75 -1.75 -1.55
CA LEU A 35 -1.81 -1.55 -2.65
C LEU A 35 -1.82 -2.72 -3.65
N PHE A 36 -1.88 -3.96 -3.17
CA PHE A 36 -1.98 -5.15 -4.04
C PHE A 36 -3.34 -5.27 -4.74
N GLU A 37 -4.42 -4.78 -4.12
CA GLU A 37 -5.70 -4.64 -4.80
C GLU A 37 -5.63 -3.64 -5.97
N VAL A 38 -4.93 -2.52 -5.80
CA VAL A 38 -4.69 -1.55 -6.90
C VAL A 38 -3.93 -2.20 -8.06
N LEU A 39 -2.87 -2.98 -7.77
CA LEU A 39 -2.14 -3.72 -8.81
C LEU A 39 -3.01 -4.76 -9.52
N THR A 40 -3.86 -5.46 -8.78
CA THR A 40 -4.82 -6.43 -9.33
C THR A 40 -5.83 -5.74 -10.26
N LEU A 41 -6.42 -4.63 -9.81
CA LEU A 41 -7.35 -3.83 -10.62
C LEU A 41 -6.67 -3.26 -11.86
N THR A 42 -5.43 -2.79 -11.74
CA THR A 42 -4.63 -2.32 -12.89
C THR A 42 -4.51 -3.40 -13.95
N LYS A 43 -4.20 -4.65 -13.55
CA LYS A 43 -4.12 -5.80 -14.47
C LYS A 43 -5.47 -6.15 -15.09
N ILE A 44 -6.56 -6.05 -14.33
CA ILE A 44 -7.93 -6.25 -14.85
C ILE A 44 -8.26 -5.17 -15.89
N PHE A 45 -7.92 -3.91 -15.63
CA PHE A 45 -8.20 -2.79 -16.53
C PHE A 45 -7.39 -2.87 -17.82
N MET A 46 -6.11 -3.29 -17.76
CA MET A 46 -5.34 -3.61 -18.97
C MET A 46 -6.01 -4.69 -19.82
N ARG A 47 -6.45 -5.80 -19.20
CA ARG A 47 -7.12 -6.91 -19.91
C ARG A 47 -8.42 -6.46 -20.58
N ARG A 48 -9.14 -5.53 -19.96
CA ARG A 48 -10.36 -4.93 -20.50
C ARG A 48 -10.09 -3.78 -21.49
N ARG A 49 -8.82 -3.50 -21.82
CA ARG A 49 -8.40 -2.37 -22.67
C ARG A 49 -8.87 -1.00 -22.15
N LEU A 50 -9.06 -0.89 -20.84
CA LEU A 50 -9.40 0.36 -20.14
C LEU A 50 -8.14 1.15 -19.73
N LEU A 51 -6.98 0.49 -19.73
CA LEU A 51 -5.66 1.11 -19.54
C LEU A 51 -4.71 0.64 -20.64
N LYS A 52 -3.88 1.56 -21.13
CA LYS A 52 -2.74 1.26 -22.00
C LYS A 52 -1.62 0.64 -21.17
N GLU A 53 -0.72 -0.06 -21.86
CA GLU A 53 0.43 -0.70 -21.23
C GLU A 53 1.34 0.32 -20.52
N GLN A 54 1.55 1.49 -21.12
CA GLN A 54 2.35 2.56 -20.53
C GLN A 54 1.72 3.10 -19.24
N GLU A 55 0.40 3.27 -19.20
CA GLU A 55 -0.32 3.76 -18.01
C GLU A 55 -0.23 2.75 -16.87
N ALA A 56 -0.40 1.46 -17.18
CA ALA A 56 -0.25 0.40 -16.20
C ALA A 56 1.18 0.24 -15.69
N ALA A 57 2.19 0.43 -16.56
CA ALA A 57 3.59 0.44 -16.17
C ALA A 57 3.89 1.58 -15.19
N GLU A 58 3.37 2.78 -15.43
CA GLU A 58 3.51 3.92 -14.52
C GLU A 58 2.84 3.67 -13.17
N ILE A 59 1.63 3.09 -13.16
CA ILE A 59 0.96 2.70 -11.90
C ILE A 59 1.81 1.68 -11.13
N ARG A 60 2.34 0.67 -11.82
CA ARG A 60 3.19 -0.36 -11.19
C ARG A 60 4.45 0.23 -10.58
N LYS A 61 5.13 1.12 -11.30
CA LYS A 61 6.33 1.81 -10.83
C LYS A 61 6.06 2.63 -9.56
N LYS A 62 4.92 3.33 -9.52
CA LYS A 62 4.49 4.06 -8.31
C LYS A 62 4.19 3.10 -7.16
N ALA A 63 3.50 1.99 -7.44
CA ALA A 63 3.19 0.99 -6.43
C ALA A 63 4.45 0.37 -5.82
N GLU A 64 5.47 0.05 -6.62
CA GLU A 64 6.77 -0.46 -6.14
C GLU A 64 7.51 0.52 -5.21
N VAL A 65 7.34 1.83 -5.42
CA VAL A 65 7.88 2.84 -4.51
C VAL A 65 7.12 2.82 -3.18
N ILE A 66 5.80 2.70 -3.20
CA ILE A 66 4.97 2.65 -1.99
C ILE A 66 5.25 1.38 -1.19
N ASP A 67 5.29 0.22 -1.86
CA ASP A 67 5.59 -1.09 -1.25
C ASP A 67 6.92 -1.05 -0.48
N ARG A 68 8.00 -0.56 -1.12
CA ARG A 68 9.30 -0.42 -0.45
C ARG A 68 9.27 0.52 0.74
N LYS A 69 8.48 1.61 0.67
CA LYS A 69 8.32 2.56 1.78
C LYS A 69 7.55 1.93 2.94
N LEU A 70 6.48 1.20 2.67
CA LEU A 70 5.71 0.46 3.68
C LEU A 70 6.59 -0.56 4.39
N HIS A 71 7.30 -1.40 3.63
CA HIS A 71 8.24 -2.36 4.19
C HIS A 71 9.36 -1.71 5.02
N GLY A 72 9.95 -0.62 4.52
CA GLY A 72 10.96 0.15 5.26
C GLY A 72 10.44 0.69 6.59
N LEU A 73 9.22 1.23 6.61
CA LEU A 73 8.56 1.73 7.81
C LEU A 73 8.24 0.60 8.80
N ILE A 74 7.64 -0.49 8.33
CA ILE A 74 7.33 -1.68 9.16
C ILE A 74 8.60 -2.20 9.85
N ASN A 75 9.69 -2.32 9.10
CA ASN A 75 10.98 -2.78 9.64
C ASN A 75 11.55 -1.82 10.67
N SER A 76 11.49 -0.50 10.41
CA SER A 76 11.92 0.52 11.37
C SER A 76 11.14 0.46 12.69
N LEU A 77 9.82 0.21 12.62
CA LEU A 77 8.96 0.11 13.79
C LEU A 77 9.23 -1.17 14.58
N ARG A 78 9.45 -2.30 13.90
CA ARG A 78 9.80 -3.58 14.54
C ARG A 78 11.13 -3.52 15.28
N ASN A 79 12.15 -2.92 14.66
CA ASN A 79 13.48 -2.84 15.27
C ASN A 79 13.50 -1.95 16.51
N ARG A 80 12.67 -0.90 16.57
CA ARG A 80 12.49 -0.04 17.75
C ARG A 80 11.81 -0.72 18.95
N SER A 81 11.35 -1.96 18.81
CA SER A 81 10.78 -2.75 19.91
C SER A 81 11.78 -3.72 20.54
N LYS A 82 12.98 -3.88 19.95
CA LYS A 82 14.04 -4.78 20.43
C LYS A 82 15.10 -4.06 21.29
N ASN A 83 15.02 -2.74 21.38
CA ASN A 83 15.80 -1.88 22.27
C ASN A 83 14.86 -1.29 23.31
#